data_AF-A0A1F9GP75-F1
#
_entry.id   AF-A0A1F9GP75-F1
#
_cell.length_a   1.000
_cell.length_b   1.000
_cell.length_c   1.000
_cell.angle_alpha   90.00
_cell.angle_beta   90.00
_cell.angle_gamma   90.00
#
_symmetry.space_group_name_H-M   'P 1'
#
loop_
_entity.id
_entity.type
_entity.pdbx_description
1 polymer ?
#
loop_
_entity_poly.entity_id
_entity_poly.type
_entity_poly.pdbx_seq_one_letter_code
_entity_poly.pdbx_strand_id
1 'polypeptide(L)'
;MDYNYIKGMLLNGFIRFYGEGSPIWSKSDLQKSLKPRSASYELDDPKIQKILKELEEEGHIKLYYEDDRYLEVLEPKAHDPNRFADFSKKK
;
A
#
# COMPACT_ATOMS: atom_id res chain seq x y z
N MET A 1 14.70 6.74 4.19
CA MET A 1 13.32 7.18 3.84
C MET A 1 12.41 6.88 5.02
N ASP A 2 11.41 7.73 5.27
CA ASP A 2 10.51 7.64 6.43
C ASP A 2 9.47 6.51 6.26
N TYR A 3 9.17 5.81 7.35
CA TYR A 3 8.14 4.76 7.43
C TYR A 3 6.78 5.24 6.90
N ASN A 4 6.38 6.45 7.27
CA ASN A 4 5.10 7.04 6.87
C ASN A 4 5.05 7.35 5.37
N TYR A 5 6.20 7.67 4.77
CA TYR A 5 6.28 7.92 3.33
C TYR A 5 6.01 6.64 2.53
N ILE A 6 6.60 5.51 2.92
CA ILE A 6 6.41 4.23 2.23
C ILE A 6 4.96 3.76 2.37
N LYS A 7 4.37 3.89 3.57
CA LYS A 7 2.95 3.56 3.81
C LYS A 7 2.02 4.39 2.93
N GLY A 8 2.23 5.71 2.86
CA GLY A 8 1.45 6.60 1.99
C GLY A 8 1.61 6.28 0.50
N MET A 9 2.82 5.95 0.04
CA MET A 9 3.08 5.53 -1.34
C MET A 9 2.32 4.25 -1.71
N LEU A 10 2.36 3.22 -0.85
CA LEU A 10 1.66 1.96 -1.08
C LEU A 10 0.14 2.17 -1.11
N LEU A 11 -0.41 2.91 -0.15
CA LEU A 11 -1.84 3.20 -0.09
C LEU A 11 -2.33 3.94 -1.33
N ASN A 12 -1.60 4.96 -1.79
CA ASN A 12 -1.92 5.68 -3.02
C ASN A 12 -1.86 4.77 -4.26
N GLY A 13 -0.89 3.84 -4.29
CA GLY A 13 -0.83 2.79 -5.30
C GLY A 13 -2.11 1.95 -5.28
N PHE A 14 -2.46 1.39 -4.12
CA PHE A 14 -3.64 0.55 -3.96
C PHE A 14 -4.93 1.23 -4.41
N ILE A 15 -5.17 2.47 -3.97
CA ILE A 15 -6.36 3.25 -4.36
C ILE A 15 -6.42 3.44 -5.88
N ARG A 16 -5.29 3.77 -6.51
CA ARG A 16 -5.23 3.96 -7.96
C ARG A 16 -5.59 2.68 -8.71
N PHE A 17 -4.93 1.57 -8.41
CA PHE A 17 -5.16 0.30 -9.13
C PHE A 17 -6.54 -0.30 -8.85
N TYR A 18 -7.09 -0.05 -7.65
CA TYR A 18 -8.49 -0.37 -7.36
C TYR A 18 -9.44 0.37 -8.32
N GLY A 19 -9.23 1.68 -8.52
CA GLY A 19 -10.00 2.48 -9.47
C GLY A 19 -9.84 2.05 -10.94
N GLU A 20 -8.73 1.39 -11.29
CA GLU A 20 -8.48 0.79 -12.60
C GLU A 20 -9.12 -0.61 -12.74
N GLY A 21 -9.90 -1.07 -11.76
CA GLY A 21 -10.59 -2.37 -11.78
C GLY A 21 -9.70 -3.57 -11.45
N SER A 22 -8.52 -3.33 -10.86
CA SER A 22 -7.54 -4.36 -10.48
C SER A 22 -7.35 -4.40 -8.96
N PRO A 23 -8.34 -4.92 -8.19
CA PRO A 23 -8.25 -4.98 -6.72
C PRO A 23 -7.30 -6.08 -6.23
N ILE A 24 -7.07 -7.13 -7.02
CA ILE A 24 -6.23 -8.26 -6.64
C ILE A 24 -4.82 -8.05 -7.18
N TRP A 25 -3.83 -8.22 -6.31
CA TRP A 25 -2.42 -8.04 -6.63
C TRP A 25 -1.64 -9.32 -6.37
N SER A 26 -0.86 -9.74 -7.37
CA SER A 26 0.12 -10.80 -7.20
C SER A 26 1.31 -10.33 -6.38
N LYS A 27 2.10 -11.27 -5.85
CA LYS A 27 3.38 -10.99 -5.18
C LYS A 27 4.30 -10.18 -6.10
N SER A 28 4.27 -10.48 -7.40
CA SER A 28 5.09 -9.81 -8.41
C SER A 28 4.69 -8.35 -8.62
N ASP A 29 3.40 -8.03 -8.58
CA ASP A 29 2.90 -6.68 -8.81
C ASP A 29 3.21 -5.76 -7.64
N LEU A 30 3.07 -6.27 -6.42
CA LEU A 30 3.51 -5.58 -5.21
C LEU A 30 5.02 -5.36 -5.21
N GLN A 31 5.80 -6.37 -5.62
CA GLN A 31 7.26 -6.22 -5.72
C GLN A 31 7.67 -5.17 -6.77
N LYS A 32 6.90 -4.98 -7.84
CA LYS A 32 7.13 -3.91 -8.83
C LYS A 32 6.78 -2.53 -8.25
N SER A 33 5.71 -2.39 -7.48
CA SER A 33 5.32 -1.11 -6.86
C SER A 33 6.32 -0.65 -5.78
N LEU A 34 7.04 -1.60 -5.17
CA LEU A 34 8.11 -1.36 -4.19
C LEU A 34 9.45 -0.96 -4.81
N LYS A 35 9.56 -0.87 -6.14
CA LYS A 35 10.78 -0.47 -6.86
C LYS A 35 10.64 0.88 -7.60
N PRO A 36 10.36 2.01 -6.92
CA PRO A 36 10.47 3.30 -7.57
C PRO A 36 11.93 3.58 -8.00
N ARG A 37 12.12 4.31 -9.11
CA ARG A 37 13.39 4.57 -9.85
C ARG A 37 14.68 4.85 -9.05
N SER A 38 14.62 5.13 -7.76
CA SER A 38 15.74 5.49 -6.89
C SER A 38 15.87 4.65 -5.60
N ALA A 39 14.98 3.69 -5.35
CA ALA A 39 15.04 2.79 -4.21
C ALA A 39 14.45 1.41 -4.55
N SER A 40 15.15 0.33 -4.20
CA SER A 40 14.64 -1.04 -4.32
C SER A 40 14.30 -1.55 -2.94
N TYR A 41 13.01 -1.62 -2.62
CA TYR A 41 12.54 -2.32 -1.42
C TYR A 41 12.21 -3.76 -1.76
N GLU A 42 12.62 -4.66 -0.89
CA GLU A 42 12.25 -6.06 -0.98
C GLU A 42 10.94 -6.27 -0.24
N LEU A 43 10.04 -7.06 -0.81
CA LEU A 43 8.79 -7.41 -0.15
C LEU A 43 9.03 -8.09 1.20
N ASP A 44 10.10 -8.87 1.31
CA ASP A 44 10.47 -9.60 2.53
C ASP A 44 11.11 -8.70 3.61
N ASP A 45 11.28 -7.39 3.34
CA ASP A 45 11.74 -6.44 4.35
C ASP A 45 10.73 -6.39 5.52
N PRO A 46 11.15 -6.63 6.77
CA PRO A 46 10.28 -6.60 7.94
C PRO A 46 9.46 -5.31 8.08
N LYS A 47 9.99 -4.17 7.61
CA LYS A 47 9.28 -2.89 7.61
C LYS A 47 8.11 -2.88 6.63
N ILE A 48 8.30 -3.44 5.44
CA ILE A 48 7.23 -3.56 4.43
C ILE A 48 6.16 -4.51 4.94
N GLN A 49 6.56 -5.68 5.46
CA GLN A 49 5.63 -6.64 6.06
C GLN A 49 4.83 -6.01 7.22
N LYS A 50 5.47 -5.17 8.04
CA LYS A 50 4.77 -4.43 9.10
C LYS A 50 3.75 -3.44 8.53
N ILE A 51 4.12 -2.66 7.51
CA ILE A 51 3.20 -1.70 6.87
C ILE A 51 1.98 -2.41 6.28
N LEU A 52 2.20 -3.54 5.60
CA LEU A 52 1.11 -4.32 5.00
C LEU A 52 0.13 -4.82 6.06
N LYS A 53 0.63 -5.32 7.21
CA LYS A 53 -0.23 -5.72 8.33
C LYS A 53 -1.02 -4.55 8.90
N GLU A 54 -0.41 -3.38 9.09
CA GLU A 54 -1.14 -2.20 9.56
C GLU A 54 -2.24 -1.77 8.57
N LEU A 55 -1.98 -1.84 7.27
CA LEU A 55 -2.98 -1.53 6.25
C LEU A 55 -4.13 -2.55 6.21
N GLU A 56 -3.84 -3.81 6.53
CA GLU A 56 -4.87 -4.85 6.71
C GLU A 56 -5.72 -4.58 7.96
N GLU A 57 -5.10 -4.27 9.10
CA GLU A 57 -5.79 -3.91 10.35
C GLU A 57 -6.66 -2.65 10.20
N GLU A 58 -6.18 -1.68 9.42
CA GLU A 58 -6.94 -0.46 9.07
C GLU A 58 -8.10 -0.74 8.08
N GLY A 59 -8.15 -1.94 7.50
CA GLY A 59 -9.20 -2.36 6.56
C GLY A 59 -9.03 -1.79 5.16
N HIS A 60 -7.81 -1.42 4.77
CA HIS A 60 -7.49 -0.97 3.41
C HIS A 60 -7.20 -2.14 2.45
N ILE A 61 -6.62 -3.22 2.97
CA ILE A 61 -6.29 -4.41 2.19
C ILE A 61 -6.65 -5.68 2.97
N LYS A 62 -6.56 -6.82 2.30
CA LYS A 62 -6.55 -8.15 2.91
C LYS A 62 -5.38 -8.95 2.36
N LEU A 63 -4.60 -9.56 3.23
CA LEU A 63 -3.42 -10.35 2.88
C LEU A 63 -3.81 -11.83 2.75
N TYR A 64 -3.38 -12.44 1.66
CA TYR A 64 -3.62 -13.86 1.36
C TYR A 64 -2.32 -14.65 1.27
N TYR A 65 -1.18 -13.99 1.01
CA TYR A 65 0.15 -14.59 0.91
C TYR A 65 0.29 -15.68 -0.18
N GLU A 66 -0.62 -15.74 -1.15
CA GLU A 66 -0.49 -16.58 -2.33
C GLU A 66 0.26 -15.82 -3.44
N ASP A 67 1.00 -16.52 -4.31
CA ASP A 67 1.82 -15.83 -5.32
C ASP A 67 0.96 -15.05 -6.34
N ASP A 68 -0.14 -15.64 -6.81
CA ASP A 68 -1.06 -15.03 -7.78
C ASP A 68 -2.11 -14.11 -7.14
N ARG A 69 -2.36 -14.28 -5.84
CA ARG A 69 -3.28 -13.48 -5.03
C ARG A 69 -2.61 -13.16 -3.71
N TYR A 70 -1.66 -12.23 -3.72
CA TYR A 70 -0.90 -11.91 -2.52
C TYR A 70 -1.69 -11.01 -1.59
N LEU A 71 -2.35 -10.01 -2.16
CA LEU A 71 -3.27 -9.13 -1.44
C LEU A 71 -4.46 -8.72 -2.30
N GLU A 72 -5.52 -8.30 -1.64
CA GLU A 72 -6.69 -7.67 -2.24
C GLU A 72 -6.89 -6.30 -1.62
N VAL A 73 -6.99 -5.28 -2.47
CA VAL A 73 -7.34 -3.93 -2.07
C VAL A 73 -8.84 -3.87 -1.82
N LEU A 74 -9.22 -3.48 -0.61
CA LEU A 74 -10.61 -3.31 -0.23
C LEU A 74 -11.10 -1.96 -0.73
N GLU A 75 -12.42 -1.85 -0.97
CA GLU A 75 -13.03 -0.59 -1.37
C GLU A 75 -12.60 0.49 -0.38
N PRO A 76 -11.97 1.58 -0.84
CA PRO A 76 -11.65 2.68 0.04
C PRO A 76 -12.97 3.23 0.56
N LYS A 77 -13.33 2.87 1.80
CA LYS A 77 -14.48 3.44 2.52
C LYS A 77 -14.41 4.94 2.31
N ALA A 78 -15.44 5.50 1.65
CA ALA A 78 -15.51 6.90 1.21
C ALA A 78 -14.65 7.79 2.12
N HIS A 79 -13.47 8.14 1.61
CA HIS A 79 -12.41 8.73 2.41
C HIS A 79 -12.96 10.00 3.08
N ASP A 80 -12.82 10.09 4.40
CA ASP A 80 -12.85 11.38 5.08
C ASP A 80 -11.70 12.21 4.48
N PRO A 81 -11.99 13.26 3.70
CA PRO A 81 -10.98 14.00 2.93
C PRO A 81 -9.94 14.70 3.82
N ASN A 82 -10.14 14.73 5.15
CA ASN A 82 -9.24 15.36 6.10
C ASN A 82 -8.12 14.46 6.66
N ARG A 83 -8.15 13.13 6.45
CA ARG A 83 -7.19 12.22 7.14
C ARG A 83 -5.74 12.33 6.65
N PHE A 84 -5.49 12.89 5.47
CA PHE A 84 -4.14 13.10 4.92
C PHE A 84 -3.75 14.58 4.68
N ALA A 85 -4.65 15.52 4.98
CA ALA A 85 -4.35 16.95 4.89
C ALA A 85 -3.30 17.42 5.91
N ASP A 86 -3.00 16.60 6.92
CA ASP A 86 -2.04 16.92 7.99
C ASP A 86 -0.57 16.59 7.67
N PHE A 87 -0.28 15.88 6.57
CA PHE A 87 1.13 15.56 6.22
C PHE A 87 1.86 16.67 5.46
N SER A 88 1.20 17.81 5.17
CA SER A 88 1.79 18.96 4.46
C SER A 88 1.83 20.26 5.29
N LYS A 89 1.52 20.23 6.59
CA LYS A 89 1.61 21.41 7.47
C LYS A 89 2.49 21.19 8.69
N LYS A 90 3.78 20.98 8.47
CA LYS A 90 4.82 21.49 9.39
C LYS A 90 5.89 22.17 8.56
N LYS A 91 5.65 23.45 8.30
CA LYS A 91 6.64 24.42 7.86
C LYS A 91 6.93 25.34 9.03
#